data_AF-A0A969C3P5-F1
#
_entry.id   AF-A0A969C3P5-F1
#
_cell.length_a   1.000
_cell.length_b   1.000
_cell.length_c   1.000
_cell.angle_alpha   90.00
_cell.angle_beta   90.00
_cell.angle_gamma   90.00
#
_symmetry.space_group_name_H-M   'P 1'
#
loop_
_entity.id
_entity.type
_entity.pdbx_description
1 polymer ?
#
loop_
_entity_poly.entity_id
_entity_poly.type
_entity_poly.pdbx_seq_one_letter_code
_entity_poly.pdbx_strand_id
1 'polypeptide(L)' 'VVTTTERGYHETLTVIWTRAVYEYVKANPNKDLVKLANEIIEKFDKDYPLKCYSREVLFSIEARYGFVEPDIKQFTII' A
#
# COMPACT_ATOMS: atom_id res chain seq x y z
N VAL A 1 9.37 15.96 -8.88
CA VAL A 1 7.97 15.94 -9.37
C VAL A 1 7.13 16.66 -8.33
N VAL A 2 6.40 17.72 -8.68
CA VAL A 2 5.50 18.42 -7.74
C VAL A 2 4.30 17.51 -7.44
N THR A 3 4.01 17.30 -6.16
CA THR A 3 2.81 16.59 -5.71
C THR A 3 1.60 17.51 -5.79
N THR A 4 0.51 17.02 -6.36
CA THR A 4 -0.81 17.64 -6.39
C THR A 4 -1.86 16.62 -5.94
N THR A 5 -3.13 17.00 -5.86
CA THR A 5 -4.26 16.10 -5.59
C THR A 5 -4.40 14.94 -6.59
N GLU A 6 -3.81 15.04 -7.78
CA GLU A 6 -3.96 14.04 -8.85
C GLU A 6 -2.64 13.31 -9.18
N ARG A 7 -1.48 13.95 -9.01
CA ARG A 7 -0.19 13.44 -9.49
C ARG A 7 0.95 13.67 -8.51
N GLY A 8 2.06 13.00 -8.76
CA GLY A 8 3.26 13.07 -7.94
C GLY A 8 3.25 12.04 -6.83
N TYR A 9 3.97 12.33 -5.76
CA TYR A 9 4.16 11.40 -4.66
C TYR A 9 2.86 11.21 -3.85
N HIS A 10 2.71 10.05 -3.23
CA HIS A 10 1.55 9.72 -2.43
C HIS A 10 1.98 8.91 -1.21
N GLU A 11 2.19 9.62 -0.09
CA GLU A 11 2.75 9.06 1.14
C GLU A 11 1.96 7.84 1.64
N THR A 12 0.63 7.95 1.74
CA THR A 12 -0.20 6.84 2.24
C THR A 12 -0.04 5.58 1.38
N LEU A 13 -0.08 5.70 0.04
CA LEU A 13 0.13 4.55 -0.84
C LEU A 13 1.53 3.96 -0.68
N THR A 14 2.56 4.79 -0.60
CA THR A 14 3.94 4.32 -0.40
C THR A 14 4.06 3.53 0.90
N VAL A 15 3.56 4.06 2.02
CA VAL A 15 3.60 3.37 3.32
C VAL A 15 2.84 2.05 3.28
N ILE A 16 1.64 2.02 2.68
CA ILE A 16 0.84 0.81 2.53
C ILE A 16 1.61 -0.28 1.78
N TRP A 17 2.19 0.06 0.62
CA TRP A 17 2.93 -0.91 -0.19
C TRP A 17 4.22 -1.35 0.48
N THR A 18 4.94 -0.46 1.16
CA THR A 18 6.14 -0.82 1.94
C THR A 18 5.78 -1.79 3.07
N ARG A 19 4.69 -1.53 3.81
CA ARG A 19 4.20 -2.45 4.85
C ARG A 19 3.81 -3.81 4.23
N ALA A 20 3.15 -3.82 3.06
CA ALA A 20 2.76 -5.04 2.34
C ALA A 20 3.95 -5.93 2.01
N VAL A 21 4.98 -5.34 1.42
CA VAL A 21 6.22 -6.05 1.12
C VAL A 21 6.90 -6.52 2.40
N TYR A 22 7.02 -5.64 3.41
CA TYR A 22 7.71 -5.96 4.66
C TYR A 22 7.07 -7.15 5.40
N GLU A 23 5.76 -7.12 5.63
CA GLU A 23 5.08 -8.20 6.35
C GLU A 23 5.08 -9.51 5.54
N TYR A 24 4.95 -9.44 4.21
CA TYR A 24 5.00 -10.65 3.37
C TYR A 24 6.38 -11.32 3.39
N VAL A 25 7.46 -10.54 3.27
CA VAL A 25 8.84 -11.04 3.36
C VAL A 25 9.11 -11.60 4.75
N LYS A 26 8.70 -10.88 5.80
CA LYS A 26 8.86 -11.32 7.20
C LYS A 26 8.13 -12.63 7.50
N ALA A 27 6.95 -12.84 6.92
CA ALA A 27 6.20 -14.09 7.06
C ALA A 27 6.80 -15.27 6.28
N ASN A 28 7.75 -15.03 5.38
CA ASN A 28 8.33 -16.04 4.47
C ASN A 28 9.88 -15.99 4.45
N PRO A 29 10.57 -16.13 5.60
CA PRO A 29 11.99 -15.80 5.73
C PRO A 29 12.95 -16.66 4.90
N ASN A 30 12.52 -17.85 4.46
CA ASN A 30 13.36 -18.81 3.73
C ASN A 30 13.05 -18.88 2.22
N LYS A 31 12.16 -18.02 1.71
CA LYS A 31 11.85 -17.98 0.27
C LYS A 31 12.87 -17.13 -0.48
N ASP A 32 13.13 -17.52 -1.72
CA ASP A 32 13.92 -16.74 -2.68
C ASP A 32 13.22 -15.40 -2.98
N LEU A 33 14.00 -14.32 -3.10
CA LEU A 33 13.52 -12.97 -3.40
C LEU A 33 12.68 -12.90 -4.69
N VAL A 34 13.08 -13.60 -5.75
CA VAL A 34 12.35 -13.61 -7.03
C VAL A 34 10.99 -14.27 -6.85
N LYS A 35 10.91 -15.35 -6.08
CA LYS A 35 9.65 -16.02 -5.76
C LYS A 35 8.75 -15.11 -4.94
N LEU A 36 9.30 -14.46 -3.90
CA LEU A 36 8.57 -13.50 -3.07
C LEU A 36 8.01 -12.34 -3.90
N ALA A 37 8.81 -11.76 -4.78
CA ALA A 37 8.39 -10.66 -5.64
C ALA A 37 7.24 -11.06 -6.57
N ASN A 38 7.36 -12.22 -7.23
CA ASN A 38 6.30 -12.73 -8.10
C ASN A 38 5.00 -13.00 -7.33
N GLU A 39 5.08 -13.65 -6.17
CA GLU A 39 3.90 -13.93 -5.33
C GLU A 39 3.21 -12.66 -4.83
N ILE A 40 3.96 -11.61 -4.47
CA ILE A 40 3.40 -10.31 -4.08
C ILE A 40 2.64 -9.66 -5.25
N ILE A 41 3.22 -9.67 -6.45
CA ILE A 41 2.59 -9.12 -7.65
C ILE A 41 1.30 -9.87 -8.00
N GLU A 42 1.29 -11.20 -7.85
CA GLU A 42 0.10 -12.02 -8.08
C GLU A 42 -0.99 -11.81 -7.00
N LYS A 43 -0.57 -11.57 -5.76
CA LYS A 43 -1.49 -11.46 -4.62
C LYS A 43 -2.19 -10.10 -4.54
N PHE A 44 -1.50 -9.01 -4.88
CA PHE A 44 -2.01 -7.66 -4.68
C PHE A 44 -2.27 -6.95 -6.00
N ASP A 45 -3.53 -6.64 -6.24
CA ASP A 45 -3.93 -5.76 -7.33
C ASP A 45 -3.72 -4.27 -6.95
N LYS A 46 -3.60 -3.38 -7.95
CA LYS A 46 -3.37 -1.94 -7.71
C LYS A 46 -4.46 -1.25 -6.88
N ASP A 47 -5.67 -1.81 -6.88
CA ASP A 47 -6.84 -1.29 -6.18
C ASP A 47 -6.98 -1.92 -4.79
N TYR A 48 -6.03 -2.77 -4.36
CA TYR A 48 -6.05 -3.42 -3.05
C TYR A 48 -6.18 -2.43 -1.88
N PRO A 49 -5.54 -1.25 -1.86
CA PRO A 49 -5.77 -0.25 -0.82
C PRO A 49 -7.24 0.18 -0.69
N LEU A 50 -8.02 0.18 -1.78
CA LEU A 50 -9.45 0.54 -1.75
C LEU A 50 -10.33 -0.51 -1.06
N LYS A 51 -9.78 -1.66 -0.64
CA LYS A 51 -10.46 -2.59 0.27
C LYS A 51 -10.45 -2.11 1.73
N CYS A 52 -9.56 -1.17 2.06
CA CYS A 52 -9.33 -0.64 3.41
C CYS A 52 -9.67 0.86 3.52
N TYR A 53 -9.59 1.60 2.40
CA TYR A 53 -9.85 3.02 2.33
C TYR A 53 -11.03 3.35 1.41
N SER A 54 -11.83 4.34 1.78
CA SER A 54 -12.71 5.02 0.85
C SER A 54 -11.90 5.81 -0.19
N ARG A 55 -12.51 6.12 -1.34
CA ARG A 55 -11.84 6.92 -2.38
C ARG A 55 -11.59 8.34 -1.89
N GLU A 56 -12.53 8.86 -1.12
CA GLU A 56 -12.52 10.19 -0.51
C GLU A 56 -11.33 10.36 0.42
N VAL A 57 -11.05 9.36 1.27
CA VAL A 57 -9.88 9.38 2.15
C VAL A 57 -8.59 9.09 1.38
N LEU A 58 -8.55 8.02 0.58
CA LEU A 58 -7.30 7.58 -0.05
C LEU A 58 -6.72 8.64 -0.99
N PHE A 59 -7.56 9.32 -1.78
CA PHE A 59 -7.11 10.30 -2.76
C PHE A 59 -7.17 11.76 -2.27
N SER A 60 -7.34 11.95 -0.96
CA SER A 60 -7.27 13.25 -0.30
C SER A 60 -5.87 13.86 -0.39
N ILE A 61 -5.77 15.18 -0.19
CA ILE A 61 -4.47 15.87 -0.19
C ILE A 61 -3.67 15.47 1.06
N GLU A 62 -4.36 15.20 2.17
CA GLU A 62 -3.83 14.72 3.42
C GLU A 62 -3.14 13.38 3.24
N ALA A 63 -3.80 12.41 2.57
CA ALA A 63 -3.22 11.08 2.30
C ALA A 63 -2.04 11.11 1.32
N ARG A 64 -1.91 12.18 0.51
CA ARG A 64 -0.77 12.36 -0.39
C ARG A 64 0.47 12.90 0.31
N TYR A 65 0.29 13.86 1.22
CA TYR A 65 1.41 14.48 1.95
C TYR A 65 1.74 13.78 3.27
N GLY A 66 0.83 12.96 3.79
CA GLY A 66 1.00 12.22 5.03
C GLY A 66 0.42 10.81 4.94
N PHE A 67 0.77 9.99 5.92
CA PHE A 67 0.10 8.72 6.13
C PHE A 67 -1.22 8.97 6.90
N VAL A 68 -2.32 8.53 6.32
CA VAL A 68 -3.65 8.54 6.95
C VAL A 68 -4.05 7.09 7.19
N GLU A 69 -4.68 6.82 8.33
CA GLU A 69 -5.16 5.47 8.65
C GLU A 69 -6.38 5.08 7.79
N PRO A 70 -6.60 3.78 7.51
CA PRO A 70 -7.77 3.32 6.76
C PRO A 70 -9.08 3.58 7.49
N ASP A 71 -10.12 3.98 6.75
CA ASP A 71 -11.44 4.35 7.27
C ASP A 71 -12.53 3.26 7.08
N ILE A 72 -12.33 2.30 6.19
CA ILE A 72 -13.28 1.19 5.96
C ILE A 72 -12.91 -0.02 6.82
N LYS A 73 -11.66 -0.46 6.73
CA LYS A 73 -11.15 -1.64 7.43
C LYS A 73 -9.67 -1.45 7.67
N GLN A 74 -9.19 -1.87 8.85
CA GLN A 74 -7.77 -1.85 9.14
C GLN A 74 -6.98 -2.65 8.08
N PHE A 75 -5.87 -2.05 7.65
CA PHE A 75 -4.96 -2.70 6.72
C PHE A 75 -4.16 -3.77 7.47
N THR A 76 -4.53 -5.03 7.27
CA THR A 76 -3.84 -6.20 7.82
C THR A 76 -3.30 -7.04 6.67
N ILE A 77 -2.05 -7.45 6.75
CA ILE A 77 -1.32 -8.10 5.64
C ILE A 77 -1.28 -9.62 5.81
N ILE A 78 -1.93 -10.12 6.86
CA ILE A 78 -1.94 -11.54 7.26
C ILE A 78 -3.34 -11.89 7.76
#